data_AF-X1ICG9-F1
#
_entry.id   AF-X1ICG9-F1
#
_cell.length_a   1.000
_cell.length_b   1.000
_cell.length_c   1.000
_cell.angle_alpha   90.00
_cell.angle_beta   90.00
_cell.angle_gamma   90.00
#
_symmetry.space_group_name_H-M   'P 1'
#
loop_
_entity.id
_entity.type
_entity.pdbx_description
1 polymer ?
#
loop_
_entity_poly.entity_id
_entity_poly.type
_entity_poly.pdbx_seq_one_letter_code
_entity_poly.pdbx_strand_id
1 'polypeptide(L)'
;LEKRYWVARIENSVTEYEDSLPDSGLGDEVSYESYPPPIGDSIEIWDDCLWVCGVEGYPESLFRSRRGYLEQFKSTALSIFPLREDEASPVLRVKEFNNYLYPFKKTSIWVISRSGGSLVVDKMIDGIGTCAGSSVAECGDKRLRFLSNYYEIEEFDGWKLTTMELPNKVKKILKTINKTYAHRSVARNHAEENEFRLAIPTGSSMVPNKLIVYNYKDKNFFIDTYHQNICSISVLAIEKGVRAMLYGTEQGELYKVDRDATTDDGQLINMRFRTGWIGSTQWLTLRK
;
A
#
# COMPACT_ATOMS: atom_id res chain seq x y z
N LEU A 1 -18.09 -17.91 -7.16
CA LEU A 1 -18.02 -17.29 -8.49
C LEU A 1 -16.64 -16.69 -8.61
N GLU A 2 -15.77 -17.35 -9.37
CA GLU A 2 -14.45 -16.82 -9.75
C GLU A 2 -14.70 -15.88 -10.92
N LYS A 3 -14.32 -14.60 -10.80
CA LYS A 3 -14.43 -13.63 -11.89
C LYS A 3 -13.07 -13.49 -12.58
N ARG A 4 -13.09 -13.51 -13.92
CA ARG A 4 -11.91 -13.24 -14.75
C ARG A 4 -12.04 -11.83 -15.31
N TYR A 5 -10.97 -11.07 -15.22
CA TYR A 5 -10.93 -9.70 -15.73
C TYR A 5 -9.87 -9.58 -16.81
N TRP A 6 -10.26 -8.94 -17.90
CA TRP A 6 -9.33 -8.49 -18.93
C TRP A 6 -8.74 -7.15 -18.54
N VAL A 7 -7.46 -6.94 -18.85
CA VAL A 7 -6.76 -5.69 -18.57
C VAL A 7 -6.08 -5.20 -19.84
N ALA A 8 -6.09 -3.88 -20.06
CA ALA A 8 -5.30 -3.28 -21.13
C ALA A 8 -3.97 -2.78 -20.60
N ARG A 9 -2.90 -3.08 -21.33
CA ARG A 9 -1.58 -2.50 -21.09
C ARG A 9 -1.61 -1.00 -21.39
N ILE A 10 -1.04 -0.23 -20.49
CA ILE A 10 -0.72 1.18 -20.67
C ILE A 10 0.69 1.24 -21.25
N GLU A 11 0.82 1.61 -22.52
CA GLU A 11 2.13 1.92 -23.09
C GLU A 11 2.51 3.34 -22.67
N ASN A 12 3.68 3.47 -22.04
CA ASN A 12 4.26 4.76 -21.75
C ASN A 12 5.20 5.09 -22.91
N SER A 13 4.82 6.02 -23.79
CA SER A 13 5.81 6.65 -24.67
C SER A 13 6.75 7.44 -23.75
N VAL A 14 8.05 7.16 -23.81
CA VAL A 14 9.08 7.91 -23.07
C VAL A 14 8.86 9.39 -23.37
N THR A 15 8.32 10.11 -22.39
CA THR A 15 8.21 11.56 -22.45
C THR A 15 9.15 12.00 -21.35
N GLU A 16 10.33 12.48 -21.75
CA GLU A 16 11.17 13.25 -20.86
C GLU A 16 10.32 14.45 -20.41
N TYR A 17 10.12 14.59 -19.11
CA TYR A 17 9.42 15.73 -18.55
C TYR A 17 10.48 16.76 -18.20
N GLU A 18 10.61 17.80 -19.01
CA GLU A 18 11.31 19.01 -18.59
C GLU A 18 10.45 19.73 -17.56
N ASP A 19 10.99 19.94 -16.36
CA ASP A 19 10.40 20.86 -15.40
C ASP A 19 10.41 22.26 -16.02
N SER A 20 9.22 22.83 -16.20
CA SER A 20 9.02 24.16 -16.79
C SER A 20 8.93 25.25 -15.72
N LEU A 21 9.09 24.90 -14.45
CA LEU A 21 9.29 25.85 -13.38
C LEU A 21 10.76 26.26 -13.37
N PRO A 22 11.11 27.52 -13.70
CA PRO A 22 12.47 27.98 -13.52
C PRO A 22 12.79 27.91 -12.02
N ASP A 23 13.97 27.38 -11.66
CA ASP A 23 14.40 27.18 -10.26
C ASP A 23 14.21 28.43 -9.38
N SER A 24 14.25 29.61 -9.98
CA SER A 24 13.89 30.90 -9.35
C SER A 24 12.49 30.97 -8.72
N GLY A 25 11.58 30.06 -9.05
CA GLY A 25 10.23 29.95 -8.52
C GLY A 25 10.07 28.86 -7.44
N LEU A 26 11.11 28.07 -7.17
CA LEU A 26 11.10 26.99 -6.17
C LEU A 26 11.31 27.49 -4.73
N GLY A 27 11.42 28.80 -4.54
CA GLY A 27 11.72 29.43 -3.25
C GLY A 27 13.21 29.33 -2.90
N ASP A 28 13.56 29.81 -1.72
CA ASP A 28 14.94 29.71 -1.23
C ASP A 28 15.32 28.24 -1.03
N GLU A 29 16.55 27.90 -1.43
CA GLU A 29 17.17 26.61 -1.16
C GLU A 29 17.05 26.28 0.33
N VAL A 30 16.41 25.15 0.65
CA VAL A 30 16.20 24.74 2.03
C VAL A 30 17.57 24.62 2.70
N SER A 31 17.82 25.38 3.78
CA SER A 31 19.15 25.41 4.41
C SER A 31 19.63 23.99 4.76
N TYR A 32 20.73 23.55 4.12
CA TYR A 32 21.36 22.23 4.28
C TYR A 32 22.03 21.98 5.65
N GLU A 33 21.57 22.62 6.74
CA GLU A 33 21.92 22.18 8.10
C GLU A 33 21.18 20.89 8.51
N SER A 34 20.40 20.31 7.60
CA SER A 34 19.56 19.14 7.82
C SER A 34 20.22 17.91 7.16
N TYR A 35 20.30 16.80 7.90
CA TYR A 35 20.77 15.52 7.38
C TYR A 35 19.90 15.13 6.17
N PRO A 36 20.45 14.52 5.10
CA PRO A 36 19.65 14.13 3.94
C PRO A 36 18.46 13.25 4.38
N PRO A 37 17.29 13.37 3.73
CA PRO A 37 16.16 12.50 4.01
C PRO A 37 16.59 11.03 3.88
N PRO A 38 16.26 10.19 4.86
CA PRO A 38 16.61 8.78 4.79
C PRO A 38 15.82 8.11 3.67
N ILE A 39 16.49 7.19 2.95
CA ILE A 39 15.84 6.32 1.96
C ILE A 39 15.32 5.10 2.72
N GLY A 40 14.00 4.88 2.65
CA GLY A 40 13.35 3.76 3.32
C GLY A 40 12.17 3.20 2.54
N ASP A 41 11.73 2.01 2.93
CA ASP A 41 10.71 1.24 2.23
C ASP A 41 9.28 1.74 2.43
N SER A 42 9.03 2.50 3.51
CA SER A 42 7.71 3.06 3.80
C SER A 42 7.83 4.45 4.39
N ILE A 43 6.90 5.30 3.96
CA ILE A 43 6.71 6.65 4.47
C ILE A 43 5.27 6.87 4.92
N GLU A 44 5.08 7.77 5.88
CA GLU A 44 3.77 8.23 6.33
C GLU A 44 3.87 9.62 6.93
N ILE A 45 2.80 10.42 6.82
CA ILE A 45 2.74 11.75 7.44
C ILE A 45 1.87 11.66 8.68
N TRP A 46 2.40 12.11 9.82
CA TRP A 46 1.65 12.23 11.07
C TRP A 46 2.26 13.33 11.95
N ASP A 47 1.39 14.10 12.60
CA ASP A 47 1.75 15.22 13.49
C ASP A 47 2.71 16.22 12.82
N ASP A 48 2.36 16.61 11.59
CA ASP A 48 3.13 17.53 10.72
C ASP A 48 4.59 17.10 10.48
N CYS A 49 4.88 15.81 10.62
CA CYS A 49 6.18 15.23 10.37
C CYS A 49 6.08 14.15 9.30
N LEU A 50 7.13 14.02 8.49
CA LEU A 50 7.35 12.85 7.65
C LEU A 50 8.03 11.77 8.49
N TRP A 51 7.49 10.56 8.44
CA TRP A 51 8.02 9.39 9.10
C TRP A 51 8.48 8.38 8.06
N VAL A 52 9.67 7.81 8.27
CA VAL A 52 10.31 6.87 7.34
C VAL A 52 10.75 5.63 8.11
N CYS A 53 10.50 4.45 7.56
CA CYS A 53 10.97 3.17 8.10
C CYS A 53 11.60 2.30 7.01
N GLY A 54 12.24 1.18 7.41
CA GLY A 54 12.93 0.31 6.47
C GLY A 54 14.22 0.93 5.90
N VAL A 55 14.88 1.78 6.68
CA VAL A 55 16.13 2.43 6.27
C VAL A 55 17.28 1.42 6.37
N GLU A 56 18.09 1.32 5.32
CA GLU A 56 19.24 0.41 5.29
C GLU A 56 20.20 0.68 6.47
N GLY A 57 20.67 -0.38 7.12
CA GLY A 57 21.49 -0.30 8.35
C GLY A 57 20.70 0.04 9.63
N TYR A 58 19.47 0.53 9.52
CA TYR A 58 18.58 0.86 10.65
C TYR A 58 17.17 0.26 10.49
N PRO A 59 17.04 -1.05 10.20
CA PRO A 59 15.76 -1.65 9.82
C PRO A 59 14.69 -1.61 10.91
N GLU A 60 15.09 -1.51 12.19
CA GLU A 60 14.18 -1.53 13.34
C GLU A 60 13.82 -0.13 13.84
N SER A 61 14.26 0.91 13.14
CA SER A 61 14.10 2.30 13.56
C SER A 61 13.12 3.06 12.67
N LEU A 62 12.47 4.05 13.27
CA LEU A 62 11.76 5.10 12.53
C LEU A 62 12.58 6.37 12.53
N PHE A 63 12.55 7.07 11.40
CA PHE A 63 13.13 8.38 11.24
C PHE A 63 12.01 9.39 11.11
N ARG A 64 12.11 10.51 11.82
CA ARG A 64 11.12 11.58 11.81
C ARG A 64 11.75 12.88 11.31
N SER A 65 11.08 13.56 10.40
CA SER A 65 11.45 14.92 10.00
C SER A 65 11.19 15.92 11.14
N ARG A 66 11.63 17.15 10.95
CA ARG A 66 11.26 18.27 11.80
C ARG A 66 9.77 18.57 11.59
N ARG A 67 9.06 18.83 12.68
CA ARG A 67 7.65 19.25 12.63
C ARG A 67 7.49 20.52 11.79
N GLY A 68 6.58 20.47 10.82
CA GLY A 68 6.31 21.56 9.88
C GLY A 68 7.30 21.68 8.71
N TYR A 69 8.35 20.84 8.68
CA TYR A 69 9.38 20.85 7.65
C TYR A 69 9.69 19.41 7.23
N LEU A 70 8.91 18.87 6.29
CA LEU A 70 8.91 17.46 5.90
C LEU A 70 10.26 16.98 5.32
N GLU A 71 11.05 17.90 4.76
CA GLU A 71 12.34 17.60 4.14
C GLU A 71 13.53 17.73 5.11
N GLN A 72 13.32 18.30 6.31
CA GLN A 72 14.40 18.54 7.26
C GLN A 72 14.51 17.39 8.26
N PHE A 73 15.55 16.56 8.14
CA PHE A 73 15.88 15.53 9.12
C PHE A 73 17.06 15.94 9.99
N LYS A 74 17.07 15.49 11.25
CA LYS A 74 18.22 15.69 12.15
C LYS A 74 18.91 14.35 12.40
N SER A 75 20.24 14.36 12.46
CA SER A 75 21.05 13.20 12.85
C SER A 75 21.01 12.90 14.37
N THR A 76 20.20 13.62 15.13
CA THR A 76 20.11 13.48 16.58
C THR A 76 19.24 12.28 16.97
N ALA A 77 19.54 11.65 18.11
CA ALA A 77 18.70 10.60 18.72
C ALA A 77 17.23 11.01 18.91
N LEU A 78 16.92 12.31 18.98
CA LEU A 78 15.55 12.83 19.07
C LEU A 78 14.71 12.67 17.78
N SER A 79 15.33 12.23 16.69
CA SER A 79 14.69 12.02 15.38
C SER A 79 14.76 10.57 14.90
N ILE A 80 15.38 9.69 15.69
CA ILE A 80 15.51 8.26 15.40
C ILE A 80 14.87 7.49 16.56
N PHE A 81 13.84 6.71 16.28
CA PHE A 81 13.06 5.98 17.27
C PHE A 81 13.31 4.48 17.08
N PRO A 82 14.23 3.86 17.84
CA PRO A 82 14.46 2.44 17.77
C PRO A 82 13.30 1.69 18.42
N LEU A 83 12.72 0.73 17.70
CA LEU A 83 11.62 -0.11 18.20
C LEU A 83 12.19 -1.49 18.57
N ARG A 84 12.96 -1.63 19.66
CA ARG A 84 13.85 -2.78 19.87
C ARG A 84 13.60 -3.67 21.08
N GLU A 85 12.60 -3.39 21.93
CA GLU A 85 12.46 -4.01 23.27
C GLU A 85 12.90 -5.49 23.34
N ASP A 86 12.22 -6.39 22.61
CA ASP A 86 12.56 -7.83 22.59
C ASP A 86 12.57 -8.43 21.16
N GLU A 87 12.36 -7.61 20.13
CA GLU A 87 12.18 -8.04 18.74
C GLU A 87 13.12 -7.28 17.81
N ALA A 88 14.12 -8.00 17.28
CA ALA A 88 15.10 -7.46 16.34
C ALA A 88 14.60 -7.45 14.87
N SER A 89 13.29 -7.42 14.65
CA SER A 89 12.72 -7.51 13.29
C SER A 89 12.56 -6.12 12.66
N PRO A 90 12.66 -6.01 11.31
CA PRO A 90 12.44 -4.75 10.62
C PRO A 90 11.04 -4.18 10.82
N VAL A 91 10.94 -2.84 10.84
CA VAL A 91 9.66 -2.14 10.67
C VAL A 91 9.30 -2.17 9.19
N LEU A 92 8.24 -2.91 8.85
CA LEU A 92 7.84 -3.19 7.48
C LEU A 92 6.90 -2.12 6.91
N ARG A 93 6.15 -1.45 7.78
CA ARG A 93 5.21 -0.39 7.40
C ARG A 93 5.04 0.57 8.55
N VAL A 94 4.82 1.83 8.23
CA VAL A 94 4.27 2.82 9.15
C VAL A 94 2.94 3.33 8.58
N LYS A 95 1.92 3.46 9.43
CA LYS A 95 0.59 3.88 9.01
C LYS A 95 -0.05 4.81 10.05
N GLU A 96 -0.48 5.99 9.60
CA GLU A 96 -1.31 6.88 10.41
C GLU A 96 -2.73 6.32 10.39
N PHE A 97 -3.35 6.30 11.57
CA PHE A 97 -4.72 5.88 11.71
C PHE A 97 -5.30 6.43 13.02
N ASN A 98 -6.52 6.99 12.98
CA ASN A 98 -7.19 7.56 14.15
C ASN A 98 -6.32 8.55 14.95
N ASN A 99 -5.46 9.34 14.29
CA ASN A 99 -4.54 10.30 14.91
C ASN A 99 -3.41 9.68 15.75
N TYR A 100 -3.12 8.41 15.52
CA TYR A 100 -1.95 7.71 16.03
C TYR A 100 -1.11 7.21 14.87
N LEU A 101 0.18 7.01 15.12
CA LEU A 101 1.05 6.38 14.16
C LEU A 101 1.32 4.93 14.59
N TYR A 102 1.09 3.98 13.69
CA TYR A 102 1.25 2.55 13.95
C TYR A 102 2.38 1.97 13.09
N PRO A 103 3.54 1.70 13.70
CA PRO A 103 4.61 0.92 13.09
C PRO A 103 4.28 -0.58 13.16
N PHE A 104 4.28 -1.23 12.00
CA PHE A 104 4.05 -2.66 11.87
C PHE A 104 5.38 -3.38 11.67
N LYS A 105 5.64 -4.35 12.54
CA LYS A 105 6.72 -5.33 12.41
C LYS A 105 6.16 -6.68 12.00
N LYS A 106 7.03 -7.68 11.88
CA LYS A 106 6.61 -9.04 11.57
C LYS A 106 5.78 -9.67 12.69
N THR A 107 6.17 -9.49 13.95
CA THR A 107 5.47 -10.10 15.09
C THR A 107 4.93 -9.10 16.10
N SER A 108 4.93 -7.80 15.79
CA SER A 108 4.34 -6.80 16.68
C SER A 108 3.75 -5.62 15.92
N ILE A 109 2.84 -4.92 16.59
CA ILE A 109 2.30 -3.63 16.18
C ILE A 109 2.56 -2.64 17.32
N TRP A 110 3.22 -1.55 16.98
CA TRP A 110 3.57 -0.48 17.91
C TRP A 110 2.58 0.66 17.77
N VAL A 111 2.55 1.54 18.75
CA VAL A 111 1.84 2.81 18.69
C VAL A 111 2.78 3.94 19.05
N ILE A 112 2.69 5.03 18.31
CA ILE A 112 3.30 6.30 18.65
C ILE A 112 2.17 7.31 18.82
N SER A 113 2.17 7.96 19.97
CA SER A 113 1.15 8.92 20.38
C SER A 113 1.78 10.18 20.96
N ARG A 114 0.98 11.23 21.11
CA ARG A 114 1.36 12.40 21.90
C ARG A 114 0.79 12.31 23.30
N SER A 115 1.66 12.51 24.29
CA SER A 115 1.27 12.80 25.67
C SER A 115 1.85 14.16 26.05
N GLY A 116 1.00 15.20 26.01
CA GLY A 116 1.43 16.58 26.10
C GLY A 116 2.38 16.98 24.97
N GLY A 117 3.53 17.55 25.31
CA GLY A 117 4.56 17.96 24.35
C GLY A 117 5.44 16.82 23.83
N SER A 118 5.36 15.63 24.43
CA SER A 118 6.26 14.51 24.17
C SER A 118 5.61 13.43 23.34
N LEU A 119 6.45 12.69 22.61
CA LEU A 119 6.05 11.44 21.98
C LEU A 119 6.15 10.30 22.99
N VAL A 120 5.18 9.41 22.95
CA VAL A 120 5.18 8.14 23.68
C VAL A 120 5.18 7.03 22.63
N VAL A 121 6.03 6.02 22.85
CA VAL A 121 6.22 4.89 21.95
C VAL A 121 6.00 3.62 22.76
N ASP A 122 5.00 2.83 22.41
CA ASP A 122 4.64 1.60 23.12
C ASP A 122 4.45 0.44 22.14
N LYS A 123 4.83 -0.77 22.58
CA LYS A 123 4.46 -2.02 21.90
C LYS A 123 3.01 -2.35 22.27
N MET A 124 2.09 -2.24 21.31
CA MET A 124 0.66 -2.42 21.57
C MET A 124 0.20 -3.87 21.41
N ILE A 125 0.63 -4.52 20.34
CA ILE A 125 0.32 -5.92 20.05
C ILE A 125 1.62 -6.68 19.94
N ASP A 126 1.68 -7.84 20.61
CA ASP A 126 2.82 -8.76 20.59
C ASP A 126 2.40 -10.13 20.00
N GLY A 127 3.34 -10.82 19.36
CA GLY A 127 3.17 -12.08 18.64
C GLY A 127 2.53 -11.98 17.23
N ILE A 128 1.68 -10.97 16.98
CA ILE A 128 1.01 -10.78 15.68
C ILE A 128 1.41 -9.43 15.07
N GLY A 129 1.87 -9.48 13.82
CA GLY A 129 2.19 -8.32 12.99
C GLY A 129 1.88 -8.60 11.53
N THR A 130 2.60 -8.00 10.59
CA THR A 130 2.39 -8.25 9.14
C THR A 130 3.57 -8.98 8.51
N CYS A 131 3.31 -9.88 7.56
CA CYS A 131 4.39 -10.43 6.72
C CYS A 131 4.69 -9.57 5.49
N ALA A 132 3.84 -8.58 5.18
CA ALA A 132 3.91 -7.78 3.97
C ALA A 132 3.43 -6.36 4.26
N GLY A 133 4.37 -5.42 4.45
CA GLY A 133 4.03 -4.03 4.82
C GLY A 133 3.04 -3.36 3.86
N SER A 134 3.19 -3.61 2.56
CA SER A 134 2.29 -3.10 1.52
C SER A 134 0.86 -3.69 1.56
N SER A 135 0.62 -4.70 2.39
CA SER A 135 -0.72 -5.27 2.62
C SER A 135 -1.54 -4.50 3.66
N VAL A 136 -0.94 -3.56 4.40
CA VAL A 136 -1.66 -2.74 5.39
C VAL A 136 -2.44 -1.63 4.69
N ALA A 137 -3.77 -1.70 4.76
CA ALA A 137 -4.65 -0.72 4.15
C ALA A 137 -5.73 -0.23 5.12
N GLU A 138 -5.95 1.08 5.12
CA GLU A 138 -7.08 1.69 5.80
C GLU A 138 -8.35 1.57 4.96
N CYS A 139 -9.39 1.03 5.57
CA CYS A 139 -10.69 0.82 4.96
C CYS A 139 -11.70 1.89 5.38
N GLY A 140 -12.71 2.13 4.55
CA GLY A 140 -13.70 3.21 4.75
C GLY A 140 -14.57 3.06 6.00
N ASP A 141 -14.61 1.87 6.60
CA ASP A 141 -15.28 1.57 7.86
C ASP A 141 -14.39 1.80 9.10
N LYS A 142 -13.33 2.60 8.95
CA LYS A 142 -12.36 2.94 10.01
C LYS A 142 -11.75 1.69 10.63
N ARG A 143 -11.20 0.83 9.78
CA ARG A 143 -10.38 -0.32 10.19
C ARG A 143 -9.15 -0.42 9.31
N LEU A 144 -8.01 -0.73 9.91
CA LEU A 144 -6.87 -1.23 9.17
C LEU A 144 -7.09 -2.73 8.90
N ARG A 145 -6.81 -3.17 7.68
CA ARG A 145 -6.81 -4.58 7.28
C ARG A 145 -5.49 -4.94 6.63
N PHE A 146 -4.98 -6.13 6.94
CA PHE A 146 -3.67 -6.57 6.44
C PHE A 146 -3.51 -8.09 6.48
N LEU A 147 -2.47 -8.58 5.79
CA LEU A 147 -2.04 -9.97 5.85
C LEU A 147 -1.05 -10.15 7.02
N SER A 148 -1.39 -11.00 8.00
CA SER A 148 -0.53 -11.23 9.16
C SER A 148 0.66 -12.14 8.88
N ASN A 149 1.57 -12.23 9.85
CA ASN A 149 2.64 -13.24 9.89
C ASN A 149 2.13 -14.68 9.95
N TYR A 150 0.87 -14.89 10.31
CA TYR A 150 0.20 -16.19 10.29
C TYR A 150 -0.48 -16.50 8.94
N TYR A 151 -0.36 -15.59 7.96
CA TYR A 151 -1.01 -15.67 6.65
C TYR A 151 -2.54 -15.64 6.74
N GLU A 152 -3.07 -14.96 7.76
CA GLU A 152 -4.48 -14.68 7.95
C GLU A 152 -4.78 -13.20 7.65
N ILE A 153 -6.06 -12.86 7.47
CA ILE A 153 -6.47 -11.47 7.27
C ILE A 153 -6.93 -10.94 8.62
N GLU A 154 -6.23 -9.92 9.11
CA GLU A 154 -6.55 -9.28 10.38
C GLU A 154 -7.31 -7.97 10.16
N GLU A 155 -8.14 -7.62 11.14
CA GLU A 155 -8.77 -6.31 11.29
C GLU A 155 -8.26 -5.64 12.57
N PHE A 156 -7.85 -4.38 12.44
CA PHE A 156 -7.36 -3.58 13.56
C PHE A 156 -8.12 -2.25 13.62
N ASP A 157 -8.70 -1.95 14.77
CA ASP A 157 -9.50 -0.73 15.01
C ASP A 157 -8.70 0.41 15.68
N GLY A 158 -7.39 0.22 15.83
CA GLY A 158 -6.48 1.16 16.52
C GLY A 158 -6.12 0.72 17.94
N TRP A 159 -6.87 -0.22 18.52
CA TRP A 159 -6.64 -0.71 19.87
C TRP A 159 -6.73 -2.23 19.97
N LYS A 160 -7.68 -2.82 19.25
CA LYS A 160 -7.96 -4.25 19.24
C LYS A 160 -7.66 -4.83 17.87
N LEU A 161 -6.90 -5.92 17.89
CA LEU A 161 -6.69 -6.79 16.73
C LEU A 161 -7.70 -7.94 16.75
N THR A 162 -8.29 -8.25 15.60
CA THR A 162 -9.22 -9.37 15.43
C THR A 162 -8.96 -10.09 14.12
N THR A 163 -8.77 -11.40 14.18
CA THR A 163 -8.68 -12.25 12.99
C THR A 163 -10.04 -12.42 12.34
N MET A 164 -10.13 -12.15 11.04
CA MET A 164 -11.39 -12.21 10.32
C MET A 164 -11.92 -13.65 10.20
N GLU A 165 -13.24 -13.81 10.35
CA GLU A 165 -13.89 -15.08 10.01
C GLU A 165 -14.01 -15.23 8.48
N LEU A 166 -13.17 -16.10 7.92
CA LEU A 166 -13.08 -16.29 6.48
C LEU A 166 -13.94 -17.47 6.00
N PRO A 167 -14.63 -17.35 4.85
CA PRO A 167 -15.30 -18.48 4.23
C PRO A 167 -14.27 -19.51 3.74
N ASN A 168 -14.67 -20.79 3.71
CA ASN A 168 -13.78 -21.92 3.36
C ASN A 168 -13.01 -21.72 2.05
N LYS A 169 -13.61 -21.07 1.05
CA LYS A 169 -12.96 -20.76 -0.23
C LYS A 169 -11.72 -19.86 -0.05
N VAL A 170 -11.78 -18.85 0.82
CA VAL A 170 -10.67 -17.93 1.09
C VAL A 170 -9.63 -18.62 1.95
N LYS A 171 -10.05 -19.36 2.99
CA LYS A 171 -9.14 -20.16 3.83
C LYS A 171 -8.30 -21.14 3.00
N LYS A 172 -8.88 -21.78 1.99
CA LYS A 172 -8.15 -22.67 1.07
C LYS A 172 -7.08 -21.93 0.27
N ILE A 173 -7.35 -20.70 -0.17
CA ILE A 173 -6.38 -19.90 -0.93
C ILE A 173 -5.26 -19.38 -0.02
N LEU A 174 -5.56 -18.89 1.18
CA LEU A 174 -4.53 -18.44 2.10
C LEU A 174 -3.54 -19.56 2.46
N LYS A 175 -4.03 -20.80 2.55
CA LYS A 175 -3.18 -21.99 2.75
C LYS A 175 -2.20 -22.26 1.59
N THR A 176 -2.47 -21.75 0.40
CA THR A 176 -1.58 -21.90 -0.77
C THR A 176 -0.61 -20.73 -0.93
N ILE A 177 -0.58 -19.76 -0.01
CA ILE A 177 0.38 -18.65 -0.08
C ILE A 177 1.81 -19.19 -0.18
N ASN A 178 2.56 -18.65 -1.14
CA ASN A 178 3.99 -18.88 -1.25
C ASN A 178 4.71 -18.08 -0.16
N LYS A 179 4.96 -18.73 0.98
CA LYS A 179 5.51 -18.10 2.20
C LYS A 179 6.83 -17.37 1.97
N THR A 180 7.68 -17.87 1.06
CA THR A 180 8.96 -17.25 0.70
C THR A 180 8.74 -15.86 0.09
N TYR A 181 7.68 -15.69 -0.71
CA TYR A 181 7.38 -14.44 -1.43
C TYR A 181 6.20 -13.67 -0.84
N ALA A 182 5.64 -14.10 0.30
CA ALA A 182 4.48 -13.47 0.92
C ALA A 182 4.68 -11.97 1.21
N HIS A 183 5.92 -11.54 1.47
CA HIS A 183 6.28 -10.13 1.65
C HIS A 183 5.96 -9.22 0.46
N ARG A 184 5.78 -9.79 -0.74
CA ARG A 184 5.35 -9.07 -1.96
C ARG A 184 3.84 -8.87 -2.06
N SER A 185 3.07 -9.30 -1.06
CA SER A 185 1.61 -9.09 -1.05
C SER A 185 1.28 -7.61 -0.91
N VAL A 186 0.25 -7.16 -1.61
CA VAL A 186 -0.17 -5.75 -1.65
C VAL A 186 -1.65 -5.65 -1.43
N ALA A 187 -2.09 -4.68 -0.64
CA ALA A 187 -3.51 -4.40 -0.46
C ALA A 187 -3.86 -2.94 -0.69
N ARG A 188 -5.11 -2.70 -1.08
CA ARG A 188 -5.71 -1.37 -1.21
C ARG A 188 -7.17 -1.41 -0.83
N ASN A 189 -7.65 -0.29 -0.31
CA ASN A 189 -9.07 -0.04 -0.12
C ASN A 189 -9.65 0.62 -1.38
N HIS A 190 -10.78 0.10 -1.82
CA HIS A 190 -11.65 0.72 -2.81
C HIS A 190 -12.88 1.26 -2.07
N ALA A 191 -12.76 2.50 -1.59
CA ALA A 191 -13.72 3.09 -0.65
C ALA A 191 -15.15 3.22 -1.20
N GLU A 192 -15.33 3.48 -2.50
CA GLU A 192 -16.68 3.63 -3.09
C GLU A 192 -17.46 2.32 -3.09
N GLU A 193 -16.79 1.20 -3.40
CA GLU A 193 -17.41 -0.13 -3.42
C GLU A 193 -17.40 -0.82 -2.06
N ASN A 194 -16.81 -0.18 -1.05
CA ASN A 194 -16.61 -0.75 0.28
C ASN A 194 -15.73 -2.01 0.26
N GLU A 195 -14.65 -2.02 -0.53
CA GLU A 195 -13.85 -3.23 -0.73
C GLU A 195 -12.41 -3.11 -0.23
N PHE A 196 -11.97 -4.07 0.58
CA PHE A 196 -10.57 -4.35 0.83
C PHE A 196 -10.07 -5.38 -0.20
N ARG A 197 -9.06 -5.03 -0.99
CA ARG A 197 -8.51 -5.87 -2.06
C ARG A 197 -7.08 -6.24 -1.72
N LEU A 198 -6.79 -7.53 -1.56
CA LEU A 198 -5.51 -8.09 -1.15
C LEU A 198 -4.97 -9.05 -2.23
N ALA A 199 -3.88 -8.66 -2.89
CA ALA A 199 -3.17 -9.51 -3.84
C ALA A 199 -2.08 -10.31 -3.12
N ILE A 200 -2.06 -11.62 -3.36
CA ILE A 200 -1.12 -12.57 -2.72
C ILE A 200 -0.45 -13.51 -3.74
N PRO A 201 0.82 -13.88 -3.53
CA PRO A 201 1.48 -14.94 -4.29
C PRO A 201 1.06 -16.31 -3.77
N THR A 202 0.61 -17.18 -4.66
CA THR A 202 0.14 -18.53 -4.31
C THR A 202 0.83 -19.62 -5.12
N GLY A 203 0.88 -20.84 -4.57
CA GLY A 203 1.56 -21.99 -5.17
C GLY A 203 3.06 -21.74 -5.27
N SER A 204 3.61 -21.88 -6.46
CA SER A 204 5.02 -21.59 -6.78
C SER A 204 5.26 -20.14 -7.24
N SER A 205 4.22 -19.31 -7.33
CA SER A 205 4.36 -17.94 -7.87
C SER A 205 5.26 -17.08 -6.98
N MET A 206 6.19 -16.36 -7.60
CA MET A 206 7.09 -15.39 -6.94
C MET A 206 6.46 -14.00 -6.80
N VAL A 207 5.32 -13.79 -7.45
CA VAL A 207 4.59 -12.52 -7.49
C VAL A 207 3.10 -12.78 -7.27
N PRO A 208 2.33 -11.78 -6.80
CA PRO A 208 0.92 -12.00 -6.53
C PRO A 208 0.13 -12.39 -7.77
N ASN A 209 -0.63 -13.48 -7.67
CA ASN A 209 -1.37 -14.08 -8.79
C ASN A 209 -2.84 -14.36 -8.44
N LYS A 210 -3.24 -14.04 -7.20
CA LYS A 210 -4.62 -14.14 -6.72
C LYS A 210 -5.00 -12.86 -5.99
N LEU A 211 -6.21 -12.37 -6.25
CA LEU A 211 -6.78 -11.22 -5.56
C LEU A 211 -7.95 -11.68 -4.69
N ILE A 212 -7.84 -11.46 -3.39
CA ILE A 212 -8.94 -11.63 -2.44
C ILE A 212 -9.61 -10.27 -2.29
N VAL A 213 -10.91 -10.21 -2.50
CA VAL A 213 -11.72 -9.00 -2.30
C VAL A 213 -12.68 -9.23 -1.15
N TYR A 214 -12.70 -8.33 -0.18
CA TYR A 214 -13.64 -8.33 0.92
C TYR A 214 -14.49 -7.06 0.86
N ASN A 215 -15.79 -7.21 0.63
CA ASN A 215 -16.72 -6.11 0.76
C ASN A 215 -17.11 -5.95 2.22
N TYR A 216 -16.68 -4.87 2.88
CA TYR A 216 -16.91 -4.64 4.32
C TYR A 216 -18.31 -4.12 4.64
N LYS A 217 -19.08 -3.68 3.65
CA LYS A 217 -20.50 -3.33 3.81
C LYS A 217 -21.37 -4.58 3.80
N ASP A 218 -21.19 -5.43 2.78
CA ASP A 218 -21.97 -6.65 2.58
C ASP A 218 -21.41 -7.86 3.36
N LYS A 219 -20.23 -7.69 3.97
CA LYS A 219 -19.46 -8.72 4.69
C LYS A 219 -19.23 -9.97 3.86
N ASN A 220 -18.93 -9.78 2.57
CA ASN A 220 -18.79 -10.85 1.59
C ASN A 220 -17.42 -10.86 0.95
N PHE A 221 -16.95 -12.07 0.60
CA PHE A 221 -15.66 -12.28 -0.06
C PHE A 221 -15.83 -12.68 -1.52
N PHE A 222 -14.95 -12.18 -2.37
CA PHE A 222 -14.78 -12.57 -3.76
C PHE A 222 -13.32 -12.94 -4.01
N ILE A 223 -13.10 -13.76 -5.04
CA ILE A 223 -11.77 -14.15 -5.49
C ILE A 223 -11.72 -13.81 -6.96
N ASP A 224 -10.84 -12.89 -7.28
CA ASP A 224 -10.61 -12.42 -8.63
C ASP A 224 -9.28 -12.96 -9.12
N THR A 225 -9.25 -13.41 -10.38
CA THR A 225 -8.03 -13.83 -11.05
C THR A 225 -7.84 -12.96 -12.29
N TYR A 226 -6.64 -12.41 -12.42
CA TYR A 226 -6.23 -11.58 -13.55
C TYR A 226 -5.28 -12.39 -14.43
N HIS A 227 -5.25 -12.08 -15.72
CA HIS A 227 -4.41 -12.82 -16.66
C HIS A 227 -2.91 -12.51 -16.49
N GLN A 228 -2.57 -11.40 -15.83
CA GLN A 228 -1.21 -11.06 -15.40
C GLN A 228 -1.08 -11.11 -13.87
N ASN A 229 0.13 -11.34 -13.39
CA ASN A 229 0.47 -11.25 -11.98
C ASN A 229 0.51 -9.78 -11.52
N ILE A 230 -0.15 -9.49 -10.40
CA ILE A 230 -0.34 -8.16 -9.85
C ILE A 230 0.77 -7.86 -8.84
N CYS A 231 1.69 -6.94 -9.15
CA CYS A 231 2.75 -6.53 -8.22
C CYS A 231 2.44 -5.22 -7.49
N SER A 232 1.47 -4.44 -7.98
CA SER A 232 0.95 -3.27 -7.29
C SER A 232 -0.53 -3.07 -7.64
N ILE A 233 -1.29 -2.44 -6.75
CA ILE A 233 -2.68 -2.05 -6.98
C ILE A 233 -2.81 -0.56 -6.68
N SER A 234 -3.48 0.17 -7.56
CA SER A 234 -3.97 1.51 -7.28
C SER A 234 -5.40 1.66 -7.78
N VAL A 235 -6.19 2.51 -7.13
CA VAL A 235 -7.52 2.90 -7.61
C VAL A 235 -7.43 4.36 -7.99
N LEU A 236 -7.59 4.66 -9.28
CA LEU A 236 -7.69 6.05 -9.75
C LEU A 236 -9.15 6.45 -9.87
N ALA A 237 -9.48 7.61 -9.29
CA ALA A 237 -10.66 8.36 -9.71
C ALA A 237 -10.31 9.10 -11.01
N ILE A 238 -10.91 8.71 -12.12
CA ILE A 238 -10.70 9.38 -13.41
C ILE A 238 -11.74 10.48 -13.57
N GLU A 239 -13.00 10.22 -13.19
CA GLU A 239 -14.09 11.19 -13.11
C GLU A 239 -15.05 10.81 -11.97
N LYS A 240 -16.00 11.69 -11.63
CA LYS A 240 -17.00 11.44 -10.57
C LYS A 240 -17.84 10.20 -10.94
N GLY A 241 -17.62 9.08 -10.24
CA GLY A 241 -18.28 7.81 -10.50
C GLY A 241 -17.61 6.91 -11.57
N VAL A 242 -16.47 7.34 -12.13
CA VAL A 242 -15.66 6.51 -13.04
C VAL A 242 -14.30 6.27 -12.40
N ARG A 243 -14.13 5.08 -11.82
CA ARG A 243 -12.86 4.64 -11.24
C ARG A 243 -12.24 3.51 -12.02
N ALA A 244 -10.93 3.61 -12.18
CA ALA A 244 -10.11 2.62 -12.84
C ALA A 244 -9.23 1.94 -11.80
N MET A 245 -9.27 0.60 -11.75
CA MET A 245 -8.24 -0.12 -11.03
C MET A 245 -7.01 -0.23 -11.91
N LEU A 246 -5.88 0.25 -11.40
CA LEU A 246 -4.56 0.07 -11.99
C LEU A 246 -3.81 -1.07 -11.32
N TYR A 247 -3.09 -1.86 -12.12
CA TYR A 247 -2.13 -2.86 -11.66
C TYR A 247 -0.77 -2.65 -12.27
N GLY A 248 0.29 -2.73 -11.46
CA GLY A 248 1.64 -2.94 -11.98
C GLY A 248 1.95 -4.42 -12.11
N THR A 249 2.76 -4.81 -13.08
CA THR A 249 3.35 -6.16 -13.18
C THR A 249 4.83 -6.16 -12.82
N GLU A 250 5.41 -7.35 -12.70
CA GLU A 250 6.85 -7.53 -12.42
C GLU A 250 7.72 -6.98 -13.56
N GLN A 251 7.18 -6.97 -14.78
CA GLN A 251 7.83 -6.45 -15.98
C GLN A 251 7.79 -4.91 -16.06
N GLY A 252 7.28 -4.24 -15.01
CA GLY A 252 7.16 -2.77 -14.98
C GLY A 252 6.02 -2.23 -15.84
N GLU A 253 5.12 -3.10 -16.30
CA GLU A 253 3.98 -2.68 -17.09
C GLU A 253 2.84 -2.22 -16.18
N LEU A 254 2.13 -1.18 -16.60
CA LEU A 254 0.94 -0.69 -15.92
C LEU A 254 -0.30 -1.14 -16.71
N TYR A 255 -1.31 -1.64 -16.01
CA TYR A 255 -2.54 -2.14 -16.58
C TYR A 255 -3.74 -1.46 -15.94
N LYS A 256 -4.83 -1.31 -16.68
CA LYS A 256 -6.12 -0.84 -16.16
C LYS A 256 -7.20 -1.90 -16.35
N VAL A 257 -8.04 -2.12 -15.34
CA VAL A 257 -9.26 -2.94 -15.45
C VAL A 257 -10.30 -2.18 -16.25
N ASP A 258 -10.85 -2.86 -17.26
CA ASP A 258 -12.09 -2.43 -17.89
C ASP A 258 -13.29 -2.97 -17.10
N ARG A 259 -14.23 -2.07 -16.79
CA ARG A 259 -15.47 -2.40 -16.07
C ARG A 259 -16.41 -3.20 -16.97
N ASP A 260 -16.37 -2.96 -18.28
CA ASP A 260 -17.25 -3.61 -19.26
C ASP A 260 -16.70 -4.98 -19.68
N ALA A 261 -15.40 -5.23 -19.49
CA ALA A 261 -14.77 -6.52 -19.74
C ALA A 261 -15.01 -7.59 -18.64
N THR A 262 -16.08 -7.45 -17.86
CA THR A 262 -16.51 -8.46 -16.88
C THR A 262 -17.43 -9.53 -17.48
N THR A 263 -17.83 -9.35 -18.74
CA THR A 263 -18.61 -10.30 -19.55
C THR A 263 -17.90 -10.54 -20.89
N ASP A 264 -17.67 -11.80 -21.28
CA ASP A 264 -17.17 -12.15 -22.62
C ASP A 264 -18.34 -12.16 -23.61
N ASP A 265 -18.71 -10.98 -24.10
CA ASP A 265 -19.82 -10.78 -25.05
C ASP A 265 -19.35 -10.63 -26.50
N GLY A 266 -18.06 -10.84 -26.76
CA GLY A 266 -17.45 -10.70 -28.08
C GLY A 266 -17.28 -9.27 -28.56
N GLN A 267 -17.60 -8.25 -27.75
CA GLN A 267 -17.43 -6.85 -28.14
C GLN A 267 -15.96 -6.39 -28.02
N LEU A 268 -15.61 -5.41 -28.88
CA LEU A 268 -14.32 -4.74 -28.84
C LEU A 268 -14.19 -3.91 -27.56
N ILE A 269 -13.13 -4.18 -26.79
CA ILE A 269 -12.80 -3.41 -25.59
C ILE A 269 -12.11 -2.11 -26.03
N ASN A 270 -12.77 -0.97 -25.82
CA ASN A 270 -12.20 0.36 -26.09
C ASN A 270 -11.86 1.04 -24.76
N MET A 271 -10.60 1.39 -24.54
CA MET A 271 -10.16 1.98 -23.27
C MET A 271 -9.55 3.37 -23.43
N ARG A 272 -9.88 4.24 -22.49
CA ARG A 272 -9.33 5.60 -22.35
C ARG A 272 -8.62 5.70 -21.00
N PHE A 273 -7.39 6.20 -21.00
CA PHE A 273 -6.70 6.56 -19.78
C PHE A 273 -5.84 7.80 -20.03
N ARG A 274 -5.63 8.58 -18.98
CA ARG A 274 -4.78 9.76 -18.98
C ARG A 274 -3.52 9.43 -18.22
N THR A 275 -2.37 9.47 -18.89
CA THR A 275 -1.05 9.42 -18.26
C THR A 275 -0.58 10.85 -18.05
N GLY A 276 -0.29 11.25 -16.81
CA GLY A 276 0.35 12.53 -16.50
C GLY A 276 -0.53 13.57 -15.78
N TRP A 277 0.13 14.41 -14.99
CA TRP A 277 -0.48 15.52 -14.23
C TRP A 277 -0.83 16.74 -15.10
N ILE A 278 -0.34 16.85 -16.33
CA ILE A 278 -0.65 17.96 -17.24
C ILE A 278 -0.73 17.44 -18.69
N GLY A 279 -1.81 17.79 -19.40
CA GLY A 279 -1.75 17.99 -20.85
C GLY A 279 -2.01 16.84 -21.83
N SER A 280 -1.49 15.62 -21.67
CA SER A 280 -1.56 14.63 -22.77
C SER A 280 -2.60 13.53 -22.55
N THR A 281 -3.62 13.51 -23.41
CA THR A 281 -4.55 12.36 -23.53
C THR A 281 -3.98 11.44 -24.61
N GLN A 282 -3.56 10.23 -24.24
CA GLN A 282 -3.17 9.21 -25.21
C GLN A 282 -4.29 8.18 -25.37
N TRP A 283 -4.52 7.77 -26.62
CA TRP A 283 -5.55 6.81 -27.00
C TRP A 283 -4.89 5.48 -27.31
N LEU A 284 -5.27 4.42 -26.61
CA LEU A 284 -4.83 3.07 -26.92
C LEU A 284 -6.04 2.18 -27.20
N THR A 285 -6.08 1.63 -28.42
CA THR A 285 -7.05 0.62 -28.84
C THR A 285 -6.35 -0.73 -28.80
N LEU A 286 -6.76 -1.62 -27.89
CA LEU A 286 -6.29 -3.00 -27.92
C LEU A 286 -7.30 -3.86 -28.68
N ARG A 287 -6.79 -4.66 -29.62
CA ARG A 287 -7.54 -5.72 -30.28
C ARG A 287 -7.20 -7.04 -29.60
N LYS A 288 -8.18 -7.97 -29.61
CA LYS A 288 -8.00 -9.37 -29.20
C LYS A 288 -6.77 -9.98 -29.86
#